data_AF-A0A183G488-F1
#
_entry.id   AF-A0A183G488-F1
#
_cell.length_a   1.000
_cell.length_b   1.000
_cell.length_c   1.000
_cell.angle_alpha   90.00
_cell.angle_beta   90.00
_cell.angle_gamma   90.00
#
_symmetry.space_group_name_H-M   'P 1'
#
loop_
_entity.id
_entity.type
_entity.pdbx_description
1 polymer ?
#
loop_
_entity_poly.entity_id
_entity_poly.type
_entity_poly.pdbx_seq_one_letter_code
_entity_poly.pdbx_strand_id
1 'polypeptide(L)'
;LDLEHIATTFASSSQKDDESDLYNTISRRTRDTQVGRQHGENVLSCVADLQVSVIEPRRYQNCTIMLSKLKLSHREIRSALLAMDDKGKLPKDMLEQVGVIFTAHMYQNKDPSRFQMLKFVPSKEEVALLKSAVSRHSSLSILALADRYLYEMAQIPRFEQRLRSLYIIRTFQERFDILIPHIQSVAKASTSISSSKKFKQMLALVLALGNHLNYGKRSGNAFGFDLSSLNRLADVKFAHRSDRNLLHYIVQVAENRLPDLLKLRRELAAVYDAARYNRNEVVAEIRSLEQSIAAVRTELAFVTEAATAESPANELTDEERSKDVFESVAKQFVTSATEQYRVLEKQHSEMKAKFSACAAQFCFDSLNPEEMFTCVARFLTALCDAQQQLWTENEQKEQVKRQTIARSYFAKKNLSQKLAKLCTSATRRRENERDFDQIINALQSGDLFKDDLSRLRTSFRVQKKNRAKP
;
A
#
# COMPACT_ATOMS: atom_id res chain seq x y z
N LEU A 1 12.92 -53.62 -29.12
CA LEU A 1 11.61 -52.98 -29.36
C LEU A 1 11.70 -52.40 -30.76
N ASP A 2 11.02 -53.03 -31.71
CA ASP A 2 11.13 -52.68 -33.13
C ASP A 2 10.30 -51.44 -33.42
N LEU A 3 10.99 -50.32 -33.63
CA LEU A 3 10.40 -48.98 -33.78
C LEU A 3 9.65 -48.84 -35.11
N GLU A 4 10.00 -49.62 -36.14
CA GLU A 4 9.29 -49.60 -37.43
C GLU A 4 7.92 -50.28 -37.33
N HIS A 5 7.81 -51.35 -36.53
CA HIS A 5 6.53 -52.02 -36.26
C HIS A 5 5.55 -51.11 -35.49
N ILE A 6 6.06 -50.25 -34.60
CA ILE A 6 5.24 -49.26 -33.89
C ILE A 6 4.76 -48.19 -34.87
N ALA A 7 5.64 -47.63 -35.70
CA ALA A 7 5.26 -46.61 -36.68
C ALA A 7 4.21 -47.11 -37.68
N THR A 8 4.35 -48.36 -38.16
CA THR A 8 3.37 -48.98 -39.08
C THR A 8 2.04 -49.30 -38.40
N THR A 9 2.04 -49.86 -37.18
CA THR A 9 0.82 -50.21 -36.45
C THR A 9 -0.05 -48.98 -36.11
N PHE A 10 0.58 -47.85 -35.76
CA PHE A 10 -0.15 -46.61 -35.45
C PHE A 10 -0.53 -45.80 -36.70
N ALA A 11 0.27 -45.84 -37.77
CA ALA A 11 -0.08 -45.15 -39.01
C ALA A 11 -1.19 -45.85 -39.80
N SER A 12 -1.25 -47.20 -39.79
CA SER A 12 -2.28 -47.97 -40.50
C SER A 12 -3.66 -47.89 -39.83
N SER A 13 -3.72 -47.48 -38.56
CA SER A 13 -4.96 -47.35 -37.79
C SER A 13 -5.64 -45.98 -37.95
N SER A 14 -5.05 -45.05 -38.71
CA SER A 14 -5.56 -43.67 -38.90
C SER A 14 -6.19 -43.41 -40.27
N GLN A 15 -6.42 -44.42 -41.10
CA GLN A 15 -7.12 -44.22 -42.37
C GLN A 15 -8.58 -44.67 -42.30
N LYS A 16 -9.45 -43.67 -42.49
CA LYS A 16 -10.91 -43.71 -42.68
C LYS A 16 -11.75 -43.60 -41.40
N ASP A 17 -11.62 -42.47 -40.71
CA ASP A 17 -12.79 -41.85 -40.10
C ASP A 17 -13.27 -40.76 -41.06
N ASP A 18 -14.51 -40.86 -41.51
CA ASP A 18 -15.13 -39.94 -42.47
C ASP A 18 -15.06 -38.49 -41.94
N GLU A 19 -14.22 -37.66 -42.58
CA GLU A 19 -14.04 -36.22 -42.25
C GLU A 19 -15.37 -35.44 -42.22
N SER A 20 -16.40 -35.94 -42.93
CA SER A 20 -17.74 -35.38 -42.96
C SER A 20 -18.46 -35.46 -41.60
N ASP A 21 -18.29 -36.56 -40.86
CA ASP A 21 -19.02 -36.78 -39.60
C ASP A 21 -18.40 -36.04 -38.42
N LEU A 22 -17.08 -35.82 -38.43
CA LEU A 22 -16.40 -35.02 -37.41
C LEU A 22 -16.75 -33.52 -37.54
N TYR A 23 -16.78 -32.99 -38.77
CA TYR A 23 -17.23 -31.62 -39.03
C TYR A 23 -18.70 -31.42 -38.65
N ASN A 24 -19.57 -32.38 -38.98
CA ASN A 24 -20.99 -32.34 -38.61
C ASN A 24 -21.21 -32.43 -37.09
N THR A 25 -20.39 -33.19 -36.36
CA THR A 25 -20.50 -33.34 -34.90
C THR A 25 -20.02 -32.09 -34.16
N ILE A 26 -18.96 -31.43 -34.65
CA ILE A 26 -18.48 -30.16 -34.08
C ILE A 26 -19.49 -29.03 -34.37
N SER A 27 -20.08 -28.98 -35.57
CA SER A 27 -21.16 -28.04 -35.90
C SER A 27 -22.49 -28.33 -35.18
N ARG A 28 -22.72 -29.55 -34.67
CA ARG A 28 -23.89 -29.83 -33.82
C ARG A 28 -23.73 -29.28 -32.41
N ARG A 29 -22.52 -29.25 -31.84
CA ARG A 29 -22.28 -28.70 -30.49
C ARG A 29 -22.51 -27.19 -30.40
N THR A 30 -22.36 -26.43 -31.48
CA THR A 30 -22.71 -25.00 -31.51
C THR A 30 -24.23 -24.75 -31.49
N ARG A 31 -25.08 -25.72 -31.86
CA ARG A 31 -26.55 -25.59 -31.80
C ARG A 31 -27.10 -25.58 -30.38
N ASP A 32 -26.51 -26.34 -29.45
CA ASP A 32 -27.10 -26.53 -28.11
C ASP A 32 -26.78 -25.39 -27.12
N THR A 33 -25.81 -24.53 -27.42
CA THR A 33 -25.44 -23.41 -26.53
C THR A 33 -26.31 -22.15 -26.65
N GLN A 34 -27.29 -22.11 -27.56
CA GLN A 34 -28.19 -20.94 -27.71
C GLN A 34 -29.69 -21.23 -27.49
N VAL A 35 -30.13 -22.49 -27.32
CA VAL A 35 -31.55 -22.79 -27.13
C VAL A 35 -31.92 -22.85 -25.65
N GLY A 36 -31.90 -21.69 -25.02
CA GLY A 36 -32.56 -21.44 -23.74
C GLY A 36 -33.76 -20.51 -23.95
N ARG A 37 -34.96 -21.11 -24.00
CA ARG A 37 -36.31 -20.48 -24.06
C ARG A 37 -36.77 -19.99 -25.44
N GLN A 38 -37.69 -20.74 -26.06
CA GLN A 38 -39.10 -20.35 -26.24
C GLN A 38 -39.86 -21.45 -27.02
N HIS A 39 -41.12 -21.66 -26.64
CA HIS A 39 -42.06 -22.59 -27.27
C HIS A 39 -42.59 -22.01 -28.61
N GLY A 40 -42.82 -22.89 -29.58
CA GLY A 40 -43.94 -22.79 -30.53
C GLY A 40 -43.67 -22.10 -31.88
N GLU A 41 -43.81 -22.89 -32.94
CA GLU A 41 -44.30 -22.51 -34.29
C GLU A 41 -43.40 -21.65 -35.22
N ASN A 42 -42.63 -22.33 -36.09
CA ASN A 42 -42.65 -22.23 -37.56
C ASN A 42 -41.38 -22.86 -38.16
N VAL A 43 -41.53 -23.92 -38.95
CA VAL A 43 -40.43 -24.78 -39.43
C VAL A 43 -39.86 -24.31 -40.78
N LEU A 44 -39.92 -23.02 -41.12
CA LEU A 44 -39.47 -22.54 -42.44
C LEU A 44 -38.54 -21.31 -42.48
N SER A 45 -37.88 -20.93 -41.38
CA SER A 45 -36.90 -19.80 -41.36
C SER A 45 -35.50 -20.15 -40.85
N CYS A 46 -35.19 -21.42 -40.59
CA CYS A 46 -34.00 -21.85 -39.84
C CYS A 46 -32.70 -22.00 -40.67
N VAL A 47 -32.44 -21.10 -41.62
CA VAL A 47 -31.14 -21.02 -42.34
C VAL A 47 -30.33 -19.77 -41.95
N ALA A 48 -30.85 -18.90 -41.10
CA ALA A 48 -30.08 -17.80 -40.53
C ALA A 48 -29.33 -18.25 -39.25
N ASP A 49 -28.05 -17.89 -39.15
CA ASP A 49 -27.19 -17.93 -37.96
C ASP A 49 -26.36 -19.21 -37.67
N LEU A 50 -25.80 -19.85 -38.69
CA LEU A 50 -24.62 -20.71 -38.50
C LEU A 50 -23.35 -19.84 -38.41
N GLN A 51 -23.06 -19.29 -37.22
CA GLN A 51 -21.78 -18.66 -36.93
C GLN A 51 -20.70 -19.75 -36.75
N VAL A 52 -19.58 -19.59 -37.45
CA VAL A 52 -18.40 -20.45 -37.42
C VAL A 52 -17.46 -19.95 -36.33
N SER A 53 -17.07 -20.85 -35.43
CA SER A 53 -15.98 -20.62 -34.47
C SER A 53 -14.83 -21.55 -34.79
N VAL A 54 -13.63 -21.00 -34.88
CA VAL A 54 -12.39 -21.68 -35.29
C VAL A 54 -11.45 -21.82 -34.10
N ILE A 55 -11.56 -20.94 -33.12
CA ILE A 55 -10.73 -20.90 -31.93
C ILE A 55 -11.19 -21.91 -30.87
N GLU A 56 -10.25 -22.40 -30.07
CA GLU A 56 -10.52 -23.38 -29.01
C GLU A 56 -11.66 -22.92 -28.07
N PRO A 57 -12.61 -23.79 -27.67
CA PRO A 57 -13.76 -23.41 -26.85
C PRO A 57 -13.44 -22.66 -25.55
N ARG A 58 -12.36 -23.06 -24.84
CA ARG A 58 -11.95 -22.39 -23.60
C ARG A 58 -11.44 -20.97 -23.86
N ARG A 59 -10.72 -20.78 -24.96
CA ARG A 59 -10.21 -19.49 -25.41
C ARG A 59 -11.36 -18.59 -25.85
N TYR A 60 -12.29 -19.12 -26.65
CA TYR A 60 -13.53 -18.44 -27.05
C TYR A 60 -14.33 -17.92 -25.85
N GLN A 61 -14.56 -18.77 -24.84
CA GLN A 61 -15.32 -18.39 -23.65
C GLN A 61 -14.64 -17.26 -22.87
N ASN A 62 -13.31 -17.31 -22.70
CA ASN A 62 -12.57 -16.24 -22.05
C ASN A 62 -12.72 -14.91 -22.80
N CYS A 63 -12.60 -14.91 -24.13
CA CYS A 63 -12.76 -13.72 -24.97
C CYS A 63 -14.17 -13.13 -24.83
N THR A 64 -15.20 -13.97 -24.84
CA THR A 64 -16.59 -13.53 -24.67
C THR A 64 -16.84 -12.90 -23.30
N ILE A 65 -16.28 -13.47 -22.22
CA ILE A 65 -16.35 -12.89 -20.87
C ILE A 65 -15.64 -11.53 -20.82
N MET A 66 -14.50 -11.40 -21.50
CA MET A 66 -13.77 -10.14 -21.59
C MET A 66 -14.60 -9.06 -22.31
N LEU A 67 -15.17 -9.41 -23.47
CA LEU A 67 -15.99 -8.49 -24.27
C LEU A 67 -17.24 -8.02 -23.52
N SER A 68 -17.88 -8.91 -22.75
CA SER A 68 -19.08 -8.55 -21.96
C SER A 68 -18.77 -7.58 -20.81
N LYS A 69 -17.54 -7.63 -20.26
CA LYS A 69 -17.06 -6.64 -19.28
C LYS A 69 -16.70 -5.31 -19.93
N LEU A 70 -16.06 -5.35 -21.10
CA LEU A 70 -15.58 -4.16 -21.80
C LEU A 70 -16.74 -3.32 -22.35
N LYS A 71 -17.82 -3.96 -22.81
CA LYS A 71 -19.01 -3.31 -23.39
C LYS A 71 -18.68 -2.30 -24.50
N LEU A 72 -17.60 -2.53 -25.23
CA LEU A 72 -17.18 -1.76 -26.40
C LEU A 72 -17.31 -2.61 -27.65
N SER A 73 -17.72 -1.98 -28.76
CA SER A 73 -17.68 -2.60 -30.07
C SER A 73 -16.23 -2.73 -30.58
N HIS A 74 -15.97 -3.66 -31.50
CA HIS A 74 -14.64 -3.85 -32.09
C HIS A 74 -14.09 -2.56 -32.73
N ARG A 75 -14.97 -1.78 -33.39
CA ARG A 75 -14.64 -0.48 -33.97
C ARG A 75 -14.22 0.55 -32.91
N GLU A 76 -14.88 0.55 -31.76
CA GLU A 76 -14.52 1.44 -30.66
C GLU A 76 -13.19 1.05 -30.02
N ILE A 77 -12.91 -0.25 -29.87
CA ILE A 77 -11.61 -0.73 -29.36
C ILE A 77 -10.49 -0.32 -30.32
N ARG A 78 -10.69 -0.55 -31.63
CA ARG A 78 -9.73 -0.14 -32.67
C ARG A 78 -9.49 1.36 -32.67
N SER A 79 -10.57 2.15 -32.63
CA SER A 79 -10.47 3.61 -32.58
C SER A 79 -9.80 4.11 -31.30
N ALA A 80 -10.09 3.50 -30.14
CA ALA A 80 -9.45 3.86 -28.88
C ALA A 80 -7.95 3.55 -28.92
N LEU A 81 -7.54 2.41 -29.48
CA LEU A 81 -6.12 2.06 -29.56
C LEU A 81 -5.34 2.98 -30.53
N LEU A 82 -5.91 3.32 -31.68
CA LEU A 82 -5.31 4.27 -32.63
C LEU A 82 -5.20 5.68 -32.03
N ALA A 83 -6.23 6.10 -31.29
CA ALA A 83 -6.26 7.38 -30.59
C ALA A 83 -5.48 7.39 -29.25
N MET A 84 -4.74 6.32 -28.93
CA MET A 84 -4.03 6.14 -27.65
C MET A 84 -4.91 6.39 -26.41
N ASP A 85 -6.17 5.97 -26.51
CA ASP A 85 -7.24 6.05 -25.52
C ASP A 85 -7.45 7.46 -24.96
N ASP A 86 -7.37 8.49 -25.80
CA ASP A 86 -7.64 9.90 -25.48
C ASP A 86 -8.91 10.11 -24.63
N LYS A 87 -9.95 9.30 -24.87
CA LYS A 87 -11.26 9.35 -24.21
C LYS A 87 -11.37 8.49 -22.94
N GLY A 88 -10.33 7.76 -22.56
CA GLY A 88 -10.33 6.92 -21.36
C GLY A 88 -11.36 5.78 -21.41
N LYS A 89 -11.66 5.25 -22.61
CA LYS A 89 -12.65 4.19 -22.81
C LYS A 89 -12.11 2.82 -22.42
N LEU A 90 -10.79 2.62 -22.47
CA LEU A 90 -10.14 1.35 -22.13
C LEU A 90 -9.78 1.32 -20.63
N PRO A 91 -10.42 0.45 -19.81
CA PRO A 91 -10.14 0.38 -18.38
C PRO A 91 -8.68 -0.05 -18.09
N LYS A 92 -8.07 0.54 -17.06
CA LYS A 92 -6.70 0.19 -16.62
C LYS A 92 -6.57 -1.29 -16.29
N ASP A 93 -7.50 -1.89 -15.56
CA ASP A 93 -7.48 -3.32 -15.17
C ASP A 93 -7.43 -4.27 -16.38
N MET A 94 -7.94 -3.82 -17.53
CA MET A 94 -7.91 -4.56 -18.79
C MET A 94 -6.56 -4.38 -19.50
N LEU A 95 -5.92 -3.22 -19.38
CA LEU A 95 -4.56 -3.02 -19.85
C LEU A 95 -3.53 -3.69 -18.89
N GLU A 96 -3.82 -3.72 -17.59
CA GLU A 96 -2.99 -4.27 -16.51
C GLU A 96 -2.84 -5.77 -16.60
N GLN A 97 -3.90 -6.47 -16.97
CA GLN A 97 -3.79 -7.89 -17.23
C GLN A 97 -2.79 -8.19 -18.39
N VAL A 98 -2.53 -7.27 -19.32
CA VAL A 98 -1.41 -7.35 -20.30
C VAL A 98 -0.07 -6.94 -19.65
N GLY A 99 -0.09 -5.92 -18.77
CA GLY A 99 1.06 -5.38 -18.04
C GLY A 99 1.74 -6.30 -17.02
N VAL A 100 0.96 -7.00 -16.19
CA VAL A 100 1.42 -7.94 -15.14
C VAL A 100 2.19 -9.12 -15.75
N ILE A 101 1.90 -9.46 -17.00
CA ILE A 101 2.58 -10.53 -17.74
C ILE A 101 3.99 -10.11 -18.10
N PHE A 102 4.19 -8.84 -18.44
CA PHE A 102 5.49 -8.33 -18.83
C PHE A 102 6.44 -8.16 -17.64
N THR A 103 5.93 -7.70 -16.48
CA THR A 103 6.73 -7.63 -15.25
C THR A 103 7.14 -9.03 -14.76
N ALA A 104 6.28 -10.04 -14.92
CA ALA A 104 6.62 -11.43 -14.58
C ALA A 104 7.61 -12.08 -15.56
N HIS A 105 7.43 -11.91 -16.88
CA HIS A 105 8.28 -12.52 -17.92
C HIS A 105 9.71 -11.97 -17.95
N MET A 106 9.93 -10.69 -17.59
CA MET A 106 11.29 -10.16 -17.51
C MET A 106 12.07 -10.61 -16.28
N TYR A 107 11.39 -11.03 -15.21
CA TYR A 107 12.04 -11.39 -13.94
C TYR A 107 12.21 -12.89 -13.73
N GLN A 108 11.42 -13.74 -14.40
CA GLN A 108 11.57 -15.19 -14.32
C GLN A 108 11.34 -15.80 -15.70
N ASN A 109 12.38 -16.44 -16.26
CA ASN A 109 12.32 -17.34 -17.42
C ASN A 109 11.40 -18.55 -17.12
N LYS A 110 10.11 -18.30 -16.86
CA LYS A 110 9.11 -19.31 -16.53
C LYS A 110 8.01 -19.23 -17.57
N ASP A 111 8.01 -20.26 -18.42
CA ASP A 111 6.90 -20.78 -19.21
C ASP A 111 5.84 -19.77 -19.68
N PRO A 112 5.87 -19.34 -20.96
CA PRO A 112 4.92 -18.39 -21.55
C PRO A 112 3.45 -18.78 -21.42
N SER A 113 3.17 -20.05 -21.18
CA SER A 113 1.82 -20.63 -21.20
C SER A 113 0.98 -20.32 -19.95
N ARG A 114 1.51 -19.65 -18.91
CA ARG A 114 0.81 -19.49 -17.61
C ARG A 114 0.12 -18.14 -17.36
N PHE A 115 0.14 -17.18 -18.29
CA PHE A 115 -0.27 -15.81 -17.99
C PHE A 115 -1.59 -15.38 -18.65
N GLN A 116 -2.50 -14.86 -17.82
CA GLN A 116 -3.94 -14.79 -18.08
C GLN A 116 -4.41 -13.76 -19.13
N MET A 117 -3.53 -13.04 -19.82
CA MET A 117 -3.93 -12.01 -20.79
C MET A 117 -3.07 -11.84 -22.06
N LEU A 118 -2.07 -12.72 -22.28
CA LEU A 118 -1.87 -13.27 -23.63
C LEU A 118 -3.11 -14.08 -24.09
N LYS A 119 -4.15 -14.15 -23.25
CA LYS A 119 -5.47 -14.69 -23.52
C LYS A 119 -6.32 -13.93 -24.54
N PHE A 120 -5.97 -12.71 -24.97
CA PHE A 120 -6.81 -11.92 -25.89
C PHE A 120 -6.05 -11.24 -27.04
N VAL A 121 -4.73 -11.35 -27.07
CA VAL A 121 -3.93 -11.01 -28.26
C VAL A 121 -3.99 -12.21 -29.20
N PRO A 122 -4.38 -12.04 -30.48
CA PRO A 122 -4.45 -13.15 -31.43
C PRO A 122 -3.04 -13.68 -31.73
N SER A 123 -2.83 -14.99 -31.54
CA SER A 123 -1.58 -15.65 -31.92
C SER A 123 -1.45 -15.76 -33.43
N LYS A 124 -0.21 -15.88 -33.94
CA LYS A 124 0.05 -15.97 -35.39
C LYS A 124 -0.71 -17.13 -36.04
N GLU A 125 -0.85 -18.25 -35.32
CA GLU A 125 -1.60 -19.43 -35.74
C GLU A 125 -3.11 -19.16 -35.81
N GLU A 126 -3.68 -18.57 -34.75
CA GLU A 126 -5.10 -18.16 -34.73
C GLU A 126 -5.41 -17.16 -35.86
N VAL A 127 -4.53 -16.20 -36.12
CA VAL A 127 -4.69 -15.25 -37.24
C VAL A 127 -4.74 -15.98 -38.59
N ALA A 128 -3.86 -16.96 -38.81
CA ALA A 128 -3.84 -17.73 -40.05
C ALA A 128 -5.13 -18.55 -40.24
N LEU A 129 -5.59 -19.21 -39.18
CA LEU A 129 -6.84 -19.98 -39.17
C LEU A 129 -8.07 -19.10 -39.45
N LEU A 130 -8.15 -17.93 -38.78
CA LEU A 130 -9.23 -16.98 -39.00
C LEU A 130 -9.21 -16.39 -40.41
N LYS A 131 -8.03 -16.05 -40.94
CA LYS A 131 -7.89 -15.60 -42.34
C LYS A 131 -8.39 -16.66 -43.33
N SER A 132 -8.03 -17.92 -43.13
CA SER A 132 -8.51 -19.03 -43.97
C SER A 132 -10.02 -19.25 -43.88
N ALA A 133 -10.62 -19.07 -42.69
CA ALA A 133 -12.07 -19.15 -42.53
C ALA A 133 -12.79 -18.00 -43.25
N VAL A 134 -12.29 -16.76 -43.11
CA VAL A 134 -12.87 -15.59 -43.80
C VAL A 134 -12.72 -15.72 -45.32
N SER A 135 -11.58 -16.18 -45.83
CA SER A 135 -11.36 -16.33 -47.27
C SER A 135 -12.24 -17.42 -47.90
N ARG A 136 -12.60 -18.46 -47.15
CA ARG A 136 -13.49 -19.54 -47.65
C ARG A 136 -14.94 -19.11 -47.77
N HIS A 137 -15.39 -18.17 -46.94
CA HIS A 137 -16.80 -17.77 -46.86
C HIS A 137 -17.07 -16.35 -47.36
N SER A 138 -16.03 -15.60 -47.75
CA SER A 138 -16.08 -14.23 -48.28
C SER A 138 -16.88 -13.23 -47.43
N SER A 139 -17.12 -13.53 -46.14
CA SER A 139 -17.88 -12.68 -45.23
C SER A 139 -17.37 -12.77 -43.79
N LEU A 140 -17.18 -11.59 -43.18
CA LEU A 140 -16.82 -11.42 -41.77
C LEU A 140 -17.99 -11.68 -40.81
N SER A 141 -19.24 -11.65 -41.31
CA SER A 141 -20.43 -11.89 -40.50
C SER A 141 -20.62 -13.36 -40.11
N ILE A 142 -19.86 -14.26 -40.75
CA ILE A 142 -19.91 -15.69 -40.47
C ILE A 142 -19.12 -16.06 -39.21
N LEU A 143 -18.16 -15.23 -38.77
CA LEU A 143 -17.37 -15.51 -37.58
C LEU A 143 -18.19 -15.25 -36.32
N ALA A 144 -18.08 -16.17 -35.36
CA ALA A 144 -18.63 -15.99 -34.03
C ALA A 144 -17.97 -14.80 -33.29
N LEU A 145 -18.62 -14.26 -32.27
CA LEU A 145 -18.27 -12.97 -31.65
C LEU A 145 -16.78 -12.85 -31.24
N ALA A 146 -16.23 -13.88 -30.58
CA ALA A 146 -14.83 -13.85 -30.15
C ALA A 146 -13.85 -14.06 -31.30
N ASP A 147 -14.19 -14.89 -32.29
CA ASP A 147 -13.40 -15.09 -33.50
C ASP A 147 -13.32 -13.80 -34.32
N ARG A 148 -14.45 -13.10 -34.46
CA ARG A 148 -14.52 -11.79 -35.09
C ARG A 148 -13.67 -10.76 -34.36
N TYR A 149 -13.73 -10.71 -33.02
CA TYR A 149 -12.87 -9.84 -32.23
C TYR A 149 -11.38 -10.09 -32.53
N LEU A 150 -10.93 -11.34 -32.44
CA LEU A 150 -9.52 -11.70 -32.64
C LEU A 150 -9.05 -11.39 -34.07
N TYR A 151 -9.92 -11.61 -35.06
CA TYR A 151 -9.63 -11.22 -36.44
C TYR A 151 -9.50 -9.69 -36.60
N GLU A 152 -10.47 -8.92 -36.11
CA GLU A 152 -10.48 -7.44 -36.23
C GLU A 152 -9.27 -6.80 -35.51
N MET A 153 -8.88 -7.32 -34.35
CA MET A 153 -7.69 -6.85 -33.63
C MET A 153 -6.39 -7.20 -34.38
N ALA A 154 -6.33 -8.37 -35.05
CA ALA A 154 -5.17 -8.76 -35.85
C ALA A 154 -4.92 -7.85 -37.06
N GLN A 155 -5.97 -7.16 -37.53
CA GLN A 155 -5.86 -6.16 -38.60
C GLN A 155 -5.32 -4.81 -38.12
N ILE A 156 -5.12 -4.62 -36.81
CA ILE A 156 -4.47 -3.41 -36.29
C ILE A 156 -2.96 -3.61 -36.42
N PRO A 157 -2.24 -2.72 -37.13
CA PRO A 157 -0.79 -2.84 -37.25
C PRO A 157 -0.14 -2.80 -35.87
N ARG A 158 0.72 -3.78 -35.57
CA ARG A 158 1.44 -3.85 -34.29
C ARG A 158 0.52 -3.82 -33.07
N PHE A 159 -0.66 -4.45 -33.17
CA PHE A 159 -1.70 -4.45 -32.12
C PHE A 159 -1.14 -4.70 -30.71
N GLU A 160 -0.38 -5.79 -30.54
CA GLU A 160 0.20 -6.19 -29.26
C GLU A 160 1.14 -5.10 -28.70
N GLN A 161 2.01 -4.56 -29.56
CA GLN A 161 3.00 -3.57 -29.14
C GLN A 161 2.38 -2.21 -28.83
N ARG A 162 1.34 -1.81 -29.58
CA ARG A 162 0.54 -0.60 -29.28
C ARG A 162 -0.17 -0.75 -27.95
N LEU A 163 -0.80 -1.90 -27.70
CA LEU A 163 -1.50 -2.17 -26.45
C LEU A 163 -0.55 -2.12 -25.25
N ARG A 164 0.63 -2.74 -25.39
CA ARG A 164 1.68 -2.70 -24.39
C ARG A 164 2.20 -1.28 -24.14
N SER A 165 2.43 -0.51 -25.19
CA SER A 165 2.89 0.86 -25.07
C SER A 165 1.85 1.75 -24.40
N LEU A 166 0.57 1.59 -24.77
CA LEU A 166 -0.55 2.29 -24.15
C LEU A 166 -0.63 2.00 -22.64
N TYR A 167 -0.50 0.73 -22.23
CA TYR A 167 -0.47 0.38 -20.81
C TYR A 167 0.66 1.09 -20.06
N ILE A 168 1.88 1.05 -20.61
CA ILE A 168 3.06 1.69 -20.01
C ILE A 168 2.81 3.19 -19.86
N ILE A 169 2.36 3.86 -20.92
CA ILE A 169 2.09 5.29 -20.93
C ILE A 169 1.06 5.66 -19.86
N ARG A 170 0.02 4.83 -19.68
CA ARG A 170 -1.08 5.09 -18.74
C ARG A 170 -0.74 4.79 -17.27
N THR A 171 0.25 3.96 -17.00
CA THR A 171 0.58 3.50 -15.63
C THR A 171 1.90 4.05 -15.11
N PHE A 172 2.78 4.56 -15.97
CA PHE A 172 4.10 5.06 -15.59
C PHE A 172 4.05 6.10 -14.46
N GLN A 173 3.19 7.12 -14.59
CA GLN A 173 3.13 8.21 -13.61
C GLN A 173 2.71 7.72 -12.22
N GLU A 174 1.69 6.86 -12.16
CA GLU A 174 1.21 6.29 -10.91
C GLU A 174 2.29 5.43 -10.22
N ARG A 175 2.97 4.59 -11.00
CA ARG A 175 4.09 3.77 -10.51
C ARG A 175 5.24 4.62 -9.99
N PHE A 176 5.57 5.69 -10.72
CA PHE A 176 6.58 6.68 -10.31
C PHE A 176 6.19 7.40 -9.01
N ASP A 177 4.95 7.88 -8.91
CA ASP A 177 4.45 8.63 -7.76
C ASP A 177 4.38 7.76 -6.49
N ILE A 178 4.13 6.45 -6.63
CA ILE A 178 4.20 5.48 -5.53
C ILE A 178 5.64 5.24 -5.08
N LEU A 179 6.58 5.13 -6.03
CA LEU A 179 7.96 4.75 -5.78
C LEU A 179 8.79 5.85 -5.08
N ILE A 180 8.64 7.10 -5.52
CA ILE A 180 9.44 8.23 -5.05
C ILE A 180 9.39 8.44 -3.52
N PRO A 181 8.23 8.41 -2.85
CA PRO A 181 8.14 8.55 -1.40
C PRO A 181 8.96 7.52 -0.62
N HIS A 182 9.06 6.27 -1.10
CA HIS A 182 9.88 5.24 -0.45
C HIS A 182 11.37 5.55 -0.48
N ILE A 183 11.86 6.14 -1.57
CA ILE A 183 13.27 6.58 -1.70
C ILE A 183 13.52 7.80 -0.80
N GLN A 184 12.59 8.76 -0.80
CA GLN A 184 12.72 9.98 -0.01
C GLN A 184 12.66 9.71 1.49
N SER A 185 11.85 8.74 1.94
CA SER A 185 11.74 8.40 3.37
C SER A 185 13.08 7.91 3.94
N VAL A 186 13.78 7.03 3.23
CA VAL A 186 15.12 6.54 3.59
C VAL A 186 16.15 7.66 3.59
N ALA A 187 16.17 8.53 2.57
CA ALA A 187 17.10 9.65 2.49
C ALA A 187 16.89 10.65 3.64
N LYS A 188 15.62 10.93 3.97
CA LYS A 188 15.22 11.82 5.06
C LYS A 188 15.59 11.22 6.41
N ALA A 189 15.24 9.96 6.66
CA ALA A 189 15.57 9.26 7.90
C ALA A 189 17.09 9.18 8.13
N SER A 190 17.86 8.87 7.09
CA SER A 190 19.33 8.86 7.14
C SER A 190 19.91 10.21 7.58
N THR A 191 19.41 11.30 6.97
CA THR A 191 19.83 12.67 7.31
C THR A 191 19.40 13.05 8.73
N SER A 192 18.17 12.72 9.12
CA SER A 192 17.62 13.01 10.45
C SER A 192 18.42 12.33 11.56
N ILE A 193 18.73 11.03 11.43
CA ILE A 193 19.54 10.32 12.43
C ILE A 193 20.96 10.89 12.48
N SER A 194 21.61 11.08 11.33
CA SER A 194 23.01 11.53 11.25
C SER A 194 23.22 12.92 11.88
N SER A 195 22.27 13.83 11.65
CA SER A 195 22.32 15.22 12.14
C SER A 195 21.75 15.40 13.56
N SER A 196 20.99 14.43 14.08
CA SER A 196 20.33 14.57 15.38
C SER A 196 21.35 14.56 16.53
N LYS A 197 21.56 15.76 17.10
CA LYS A 197 22.32 15.92 18.35
C LYS A 197 21.64 15.19 19.51
N LYS A 198 20.30 15.17 19.52
CA LYS A 198 19.51 14.49 20.56
C LYS A 198 19.71 12.98 20.51
N PHE A 199 19.73 12.39 19.32
CA PHE A 199 20.02 10.97 19.18
C PHE A 199 21.42 10.64 19.70
N LYS A 200 22.44 11.39 19.29
CA LYS A 200 23.82 11.22 19.77
C LYS A 200 23.93 11.33 21.29
N GLN A 201 23.23 12.29 21.89
CA GLN A 201 23.22 12.47 23.34
C GLN A 201 22.46 11.35 24.06
N MET A 202 21.39 10.83 23.48
CA MET A 202 20.70 9.62 23.98
C MET A 202 21.64 8.41 23.97
N LEU A 203 22.38 8.19 22.87
CA LEU A 203 23.38 7.12 22.79
C LEU A 203 24.48 7.28 23.85
N ALA A 204 24.96 8.50 24.09
CA ALA A 204 25.95 8.79 25.12
C ALA A 204 25.43 8.49 26.54
N LEU A 205 24.16 8.82 26.83
CA LEU A 205 23.52 8.48 28.09
C LEU A 205 23.43 6.96 28.27
N VAL A 206 22.99 6.25 27.23
CA VAL A 206 22.93 4.77 27.25
C VAL A 206 24.32 4.17 27.46
N LEU A 207 25.36 4.70 26.79
CA LEU A 207 26.73 4.23 26.96
C LEU A 207 27.22 4.42 28.39
N ALA A 208 27.00 5.61 28.98
CA ALA A 208 27.40 5.91 30.35
C ALA A 208 26.72 4.97 31.36
N LEU A 209 25.41 4.74 31.21
CA LEU A 209 24.66 3.81 32.05
C LEU A 209 25.12 2.37 31.86
N GLY A 210 25.33 1.94 30.61
CA GLY A 210 25.83 0.61 30.29
C GLY A 210 27.21 0.34 30.90
N ASN A 211 28.13 1.30 30.82
CA ASN A 211 29.46 1.20 31.42
C ASN A 211 29.41 1.14 32.95
N HIS A 212 28.51 1.91 33.58
CA HIS A 212 28.32 1.87 35.03
C HIS A 212 27.75 0.52 35.49
N LEU A 213 26.70 0.03 34.83
CA LEU A 213 26.04 -1.24 35.17
C LEU A 213 26.92 -2.48 34.91
N ASN A 214 27.88 -2.37 33.98
CA ASN A 214 28.80 -3.44 33.63
C ASN A 214 30.22 -3.20 34.14
N TYR A 215 30.39 -2.36 35.17
CA TYR A 215 31.70 -2.14 35.79
C TYR A 215 32.34 -3.46 36.22
N GLY A 216 33.61 -3.66 35.88
CA GLY A 216 34.38 -4.88 36.16
C GLY A 216 34.03 -6.10 35.28
N LYS A 217 33.06 -6.01 34.37
CA LYS A 217 32.77 -7.06 33.38
C LYS A 217 33.50 -6.80 32.07
N ARG A 218 33.62 -7.83 31.22
CA ARG A 218 34.17 -7.72 29.85
C ARG A 218 33.44 -6.66 29.00
N SER A 219 32.16 -6.47 29.26
CA SER A 219 31.31 -5.49 28.58
C SER A 219 31.30 -4.09 29.23
N GLY A 220 32.12 -3.87 30.26
CA GLY A 220 32.35 -2.55 30.87
C GLY A 220 33.44 -1.76 30.13
N ASN A 221 33.53 -0.45 30.37
CA ASN A 221 34.46 0.47 29.71
C ASN A 221 34.42 0.44 28.18
N ALA A 222 33.23 0.22 27.60
CA ALA A 222 33.02 0.28 26.17
C ALA A 222 33.11 1.73 25.65
N PHE A 223 33.63 1.88 24.43
CA PHE A 223 33.63 3.16 23.70
C PHE A 223 32.37 3.36 22.86
N GLY A 224 31.64 2.29 22.59
CA GLY A 224 30.41 2.26 21.80
C GLY A 224 29.71 0.92 21.96
N PHE A 225 28.52 0.82 21.38
CA PHE A 225 27.72 -0.40 21.34
C PHE A 225 26.97 -0.47 20.02
N ASP A 226 26.64 -1.68 19.58
CA ASP A 226 25.81 -1.89 18.39
C ASP A 226 24.39 -1.35 18.63
N LEU A 227 23.82 -0.63 17.64
CA LEU A 227 22.48 -0.05 17.67
C LEU A 227 21.39 -1.04 18.10
N SER A 228 21.55 -2.33 17.75
CA SER A 228 20.62 -3.38 18.18
C SER A 228 20.44 -3.46 19.71
N SER A 229 21.47 -3.07 20.47
CA SER A 229 21.47 -3.05 21.94
C SER A 229 20.44 -2.09 22.53
N LEU A 230 20.02 -1.06 21.79
CA LEU A 230 18.96 -0.14 22.24
C LEU A 230 17.65 -0.89 22.55
N ASN A 231 17.37 -1.96 21.81
CA ASN A 231 16.17 -2.76 21.99
C ASN A 231 16.26 -3.71 23.21
N ARG A 232 17.44 -3.86 23.83
CA ARG A 232 17.64 -4.69 25.03
C ARG A 232 17.50 -3.92 26.34
N LEU A 233 17.35 -2.59 26.27
CA LEU A 233 17.20 -1.74 27.45
C LEU A 233 15.92 -2.07 28.26
N ALA A 234 14.89 -2.58 27.58
CA ALA A 234 13.64 -2.99 28.22
C ALA A 234 13.78 -4.29 29.04
N ASP A 235 14.80 -5.11 28.76
CA ASP A 235 15.01 -6.41 29.40
C ASP A 235 15.65 -6.28 30.79
N VAL A 236 16.34 -5.17 31.05
CA VAL A 236 17.02 -4.90 32.32
C VAL A 236 16.03 -4.35 33.34
N LYS A 237 15.46 -5.22 34.17
CA LYS A 237 14.45 -4.87 35.20
C LYS A 237 15.08 -4.35 36.49
N PHE A 238 14.32 -3.57 37.25
CA PHE A 238 14.74 -3.13 38.58
C PHE A 238 14.64 -4.28 39.59
N ALA A 239 15.62 -4.41 40.49
CA ALA A 239 15.69 -5.51 41.45
C ALA A 239 14.48 -5.61 42.40
N HIS A 240 13.92 -4.47 42.80
CA HIS A 240 12.82 -4.41 43.77
C HIS A 240 11.47 -4.00 43.12
N ARG A 241 11.43 -3.86 41.79
CA ARG A 241 10.23 -3.36 41.08
C ARG A 241 10.17 -3.92 39.65
N SER A 242 9.47 -5.04 39.47
CA SER A 242 9.46 -5.80 38.21
C SER A 242 8.72 -5.12 37.05
N ASP A 243 7.90 -4.12 37.35
CA ASP A 243 7.16 -3.29 36.38
C ASP A 243 8.00 -2.14 35.80
N ARG A 244 9.23 -1.92 36.30
CA ARG A 244 10.17 -0.93 35.76
C ARG A 244 11.43 -1.58 35.22
N ASN A 245 11.96 -0.98 34.17
CA ASN A 245 13.21 -1.39 33.51
C ASN A 245 14.13 -0.18 33.29
N LEU A 246 15.32 -0.44 32.76
CA LEU A 246 16.34 0.58 32.51
C LEU A 246 15.84 1.68 31.56
N LEU A 247 14.95 1.37 30.63
CA LEU A 247 14.37 2.39 29.75
C LEU A 247 13.51 3.40 30.51
N HIS A 248 12.73 2.96 31.51
CA HIS A 248 12.02 3.88 32.42
C HIS A 248 12.99 4.78 33.20
N TYR A 249 14.12 4.22 33.65
CA TYR A 249 15.15 5.02 34.31
C TYR A 249 15.72 6.09 33.40
N ILE A 250 16.05 5.72 32.15
CA ILE A 250 16.56 6.65 31.13
C ILE A 250 15.57 7.79 30.89
N VAL A 251 14.27 7.49 30.74
CA VAL A 251 13.24 8.52 30.57
C VAL A 251 13.20 9.45 31.78
N GLN A 252 13.22 8.91 33.00
CA GLN A 252 13.22 9.73 34.21
C GLN A 252 14.47 10.62 34.32
N VAL A 253 15.65 10.12 33.94
CA VAL A 253 16.87 10.94 33.88
C VAL A 253 16.74 12.03 32.83
N ALA A 254 16.19 11.71 31.65
CA ALA A 254 15.93 12.67 30.60
C ALA A 254 14.93 13.75 31.04
N GLU A 255 13.81 13.40 31.68
CA GLU A 255 12.83 14.37 32.21
C GLU A 255 13.47 15.38 33.17
N ASN A 256 14.36 14.91 34.05
CA ASN A 256 14.94 15.74 35.10
C ASN A 256 16.15 16.56 34.66
N ARG A 257 16.96 16.06 33.72
CA ARG A 257 18.24 16.68 33.36
C ARG A 257 18.35 17.09 31.89
N LEU A 258 17.68 16.37 30.98
CA LEU A 258 17.86 16.50 29.54
C LEU A 258 16.48 16.43 28.81
N PRO A 259 15.53 17.33 29.12
CA PRO A 259 14.14 17.19 28.69
C PRO A 259 13.96 17.23 27.17
N ASP A 260 14.91 17.84 26.45
CA ASP A 260 14.90 17.86 24.99
C ASP A 260 15.00 16.47 24.38
N LEU A 261 15.64 15.50 25.04
CA LEU A 261 15.77 14.12 24.55
C LEU A 261 14.41 13.42 24.38
N LEU A 262 13.38 13.86 25.10
CA LEU A 262 12.03 13.29 24.98
C LEU A 262 11.31 13.75 23.70
N LYS A 263 11.86 14.74 22.99
CA LYS A 263 11.35 15.20 21.68
C LYS A 263 11.91 14.37 20.51
N LEU A 264 12.72 13.35 20.80
CA LEU A 264 13.43 12.54 19.81
C LEU A 264 12.48 11.83 18.83
N ARG A 265 11.34 11.31 19.29
CA ARG A 265 10.34 10.69 18.40
C ARG A 265 9.84 11.65 17.33
N ARG A 266 9.61 12.92 17.67
CA ARG A 266 9.16 13.92 16.71
C ARG A 266 10.24 14.27 15.70
N GLU A 267 11.48 14.37 16.15
CA GLU A 267 12.64 14.70 15.31
C GLU A 267 12.97 13.56 14.33
N LEU A 268 12.82 12.31 14.77
CA LEU A 268 13.13 11.12 13.99
C LEU A 268 11.88 10.44 13.40
N ALA A 269 10.78 11.17 13.21
CA ALA A 269 9.53 10.60 12.73
C ALA A 269 9.67 9.88 11.36
N ALA A 270 10.56 10.36 10.48
CA ALA A 270 10.82 9.74 9.17
C ALA A 270 11.35 8.30 9.25
N VAL A 271 11.90 7.89 10.41
CA VAL A 271 12.40 6.53 10.63
C VAL A 271 11.29 5.49 10.50
N TYR A 272 10.05 5.83 10.89
CA TYR A 272 8.92 4.89 10.79
C TYR A 272 8.54 4.57 9.34
N ASP A 273 8.60 5.56 8.45
CA ASP A 273 8.34 5.36 7.03
C ASP A 273 9.50 4.61 6.36
N ALA A 274 10.74 4.94 6.72
CA ALA A 274 11.93 4.26 6.22
C ALA A 274 12.05 2.80 6.71
N ALA A 275 11.48 2.47 7.88
CA ALA A 275 11.41 1.09 8.37
C ALA A 275 10.49 0.19 7.52
N ARG A 276 9.56 0.78 6.74
CA ARG A 276 8.68 0.06 5.81
C ARG A 276 9.26 -0.07 4.40
N TYR A 277 10.46 0.44 4.17
CA TYR A 277 11.15 0.32 2.90
C TYR A 277 11.39 -1.17 2.58
N ASN A 278 11.21 -1.55 1.32
CA ASN A 278 11.59 -2.87 0.82
C ASN A 278 12.59 -2.69 -0.31
N ARG A 279 13.86 -3.01 -0.04
CA ARG A 279 14.95 -2.82 -1.00
C ARG A 279 14.70 -3.58 -2.30
N ASN A 280 14.22 -4.81 -2.21
CA ASN A 280 14.07 -5.69 -3.36
C ASN A 280 12.95 -5.20 -4.28
N GLU A 281 11.81 -4.80 -3.71
CA GLU A 281 10.69 -4.25 -4.47
C GLU A 281 11.07 -2.92 -5.13
N VAL A 282 11.70 -2.00 -4.41
CA VAL A 282 12.11 -0.70 -4.96
C VAL A 282 13.11 -0.87 -6.10
N VAL A 283 14.14 -1.71 -5.93
CA VAL A 283 15.12 -1.97 -6.99
C VAL A 283 14.48 -2.66 -8.20
N ALA A 284 13.55 -3.59 -7.97
CA ALA A 284 12.85 -4.27 -9.06
C ALA A 284 11.98 -3.28 -9.86
N GLU A 285 11.30 -2.37 -9.16
CA GLU A 285 10.43 -1.37 -9.74
C GLU A 285 11.19 -0.32 -10.56
N ILE A 286 12.33 0.18 -10.06
CA ILE A 286 13.21 1.09 -10.81
C ILE A 286 13.61 0.47 -12.16
N ARG A 287 14.11 -0.77 -12.14
CA ARG A 287 14.48 -1.50 -13.37
C ARG A 287 13.27 -1.71 -14.29
N SER A 288 12.11 -1.99 -13.72
CA SER A 288 10.89 -2.19 -14.51
C SER A 288 10.44 -0.90 -15.22
N LEU A 289 10.58 0.26 -14.58
CA LEU A 289 10.32 1.56 -15.21
C LEU A 289 11.30 1.83 -16.37
N GLU A 290 12.59 1.56 -16.17
CA GLU A 290 13.62 1.68 -17.23
C GLU A 290 13.27 0.83 -18.46
N GLN A 291 12.95 -0.44 -18.22
CA GLN A 291 12.56 -1.40 -19.26
C GLN A 291 11.27 -0.98 -19.97
N SER A 292 10.33 -0.38 -19.24
CA SER A 292 9.07 0.13 -19.80
C SER A 292 9.33 1.30 -20.76
N ILE A 293 10.19 2.24 -20.37
CA ILE A 293 10.62 3.34 -21.25
C ILE A 293 11.33 2.79 -22.48
N ALA A 294 12.26 1.85 -22.31
CA ALA A 294 13.00 1.24 -23.41
C ALA A 294 12.08 0.50 -24.40
N ALA A 295 11.04 -0.16 -23.90
CA ALA A 295 10.05 -0.85 -24.74
C ALA A 295 9.29 0.13 -25.64
N VAL A 296 8.76 1.23 -25.08
CA VAL A 296 8.04 2.25 -25.87
C VAL A 296 8.99 2.94 -26.85
N ARG A 297 10.23 3.20 -26.45
CA ARG A 297 11.25 3.79 -27.33
C ARG A 297 11.60 2.89 -28.51
N THR A 298 11.70 1.58 -28.28
CA THR A 298 11.96 0.60 -29.35
C THR A 298 10.79 0.54 -30.32
N GLU A 299 9.55 0.57 -29.81
CA GLU A 299 8.36 0.61 -30.66
C GLU A 299 8.30 1.89 -31.50
N LEU A 300 8.58 3.04 -30.87
CA LEU A 300 8.61 4.33 -31.56
C LEU A 300 9.62 4.32 -32.72
N ALA A 301 10.84 3.82 -32.50
CA ALA A 301 11.85 3.71 -33.54
C ALA A 301 11.36 2.84 -34.71
N PHE A 302 10.75 1.68 -34.41
CA PHE A 302 10.21 0.80 -35.44
C PHE A 302 9.10 1.48 -36.27
N VAL A 303 8.18 2.20 -35.62
CA VAL A 303 7.09 2.91 -36.32
C VAL A 303 7.64 4.06 -37.18
N THR A 304 8.61 4.82 -36.68
CA THR A 304 9.23 5.92 -37.45
C THR A 304 10.05 5.40 -38.64
N GLU A 305 10.83 4.32 -38.47
CA GLU A 305 11.59 3.69 -39.57
C GLU A 305 10.66 3.09 -40.63
N ALA A 306 9.60 2.39 -40.21
CA ALA A 306 8.60 1.84 -41.12
C ALA A 306 7.80 2.91 -41.87
N ALA A 307 7.70 4.14 -41.37
CA ALA A 307 7.12 5.26 -42.09
C ALA A 307 8.03 5.80 -43.21
N THR A 308 9.35 5.58 -43.10
CA THR A 308 10.35 6.02 -44.09
C THR A 308 10.68 4.98 -45.16
N ALA A 309 10.51 3.69 -44.85
CA ALA A 309 10.61 2.61 -45.81
C ALA A 309 9.24 2.41 -46.48
N GLU A 310 9.14 2.65 -47.79
CA GLU A 310 7.95 2.29 -48.59
C GLU A 310 7.73 0.77 -48.57
N SER A 311 7.18 0.24 -47.48
CA SER A 311 6.92 -1.19 -47.32
C SER A 311 5.41 -1.45 -47.36
N PRO A 312 4.93 -2.27 -48.31
CA PRO A 312 3.52 -2.59 -48.45
C PRO A 312 3.17 -3.80 -47.58
N ALA A 313 2.53 -3.59 -46.42
CA ALA A 313 1.76 -4.64 -45.74
C ALA A 313 0.91 -4.07 -44.58
N ASN A 314 -0.41 -4.16 -44.76
CA ASN A 314 -1.54 -3.77 -43.90
C ASN A 314 -1.95 -2.28 -43.92
N GLU A 315 -2.89 -2.02 -44.82
CA GLU A 315 -3.57 -0.77 -45.12
C GLU A 315 -4.47 -0.30 -43.95
N LEU A 316 -3.97 0.64 -43.16
CA LEU A 316 -4.87 1.61 -42.51
C LEU A 316 -5.49 2.46 -43.61
N THR A 317 -6.80 2.72 -43.54
CA THR A 317 -7.42 3.69 -44.45
C THR A 317 -6.88 5.09 -44.19
N ASP A 318 -7.00 6.02 -45.14
CA ASP A 318 -6.54 7.41 -44.94
C ASP A 318 -7.20 8.07 -43.72
N GLU A 319 -8.46 7.75 -43.44
CA GLU A 319 -9.16 8.19 -42.23
C GLU A 319 -8.57 7.61 -40.94
N GLU A 320 -8.10 6.37 -40.97
CA GLU A 320 -7.49 5.70 -39.81
C GLU A 320 -6.07 6.20 -39.57
N ARG A 321 -5.31 6.45 -40.65
CA ARG A 321 -3.98 7.07 -40.59
C ARG A 321 -4.05 8.46 -39.98
N SER A 322 -5.06 9.26 -40.34
CA SER A 322 -5.30 10.57 -39.73
C SER A 322 -5.67 10.50 -38.25
N LYS A 323 -6.16 9.37 -37.75
CA LYS A 323 -6.55 9.16 -36.34
C LYS A 323 -5.45 8.46 -35.52
N ASP A 324 -4.40 7.98 -36.16
CA ASP A 324 -3.29 7.32 -35.49
C ASP A 324 -2.35 8.36 -34.89
N VAL A 325 -2.45 8.54 -33.58
CA VAL A 325 -1.65 9.51 -32.82
C VAL A 325 -0.52 8.85 -32.03
N PHE A 326 -0.23 7.57 -32.29
CA PHE A 326 0.75 6.79 -31.54
C PHE A 326 2.12 7.47 -31.51
N GLU A 327 2.65 7.87 -32.66
CA GLU A 327 4.01 8.45 -32.75
C GLU A 327 4.14 9.71 -31.89
N SER A 328 3.17 10.63 -31.99
CA SER A 328 3.15 11.88 -31.22
C SER A 328 3.11 11.62 -29.72
N VAL A 329 2.18 10.76 -29.27
CA VAL A 329 1.99 10.43 -27.85
C VAL A 329 3.21 9.69 -27.30
N ALA A 330 3.73 8.70 -28.04
CA ALA A 330 4.90 7.93 -27.63
C ALA A 330 6.16 8.79 -27.54
N LYS A 331 6.37 9.72 -28.49
CA LYS A 331 7.50 10.65 -28.46
C LYS A 331 7.44 11.60 -27.27
N GLN A 332 6.27 12.17 -26.98
CA GLN A 332 6.06 13.01 -25.80
C GLN A 332 6.30 12.21 -24.51
N PHE A 333 5.75 11.00 -24.43
CA PHE A 333 5.94 10.12 -23.28
C PHE A 333 7.40 9.78 -23.05
N VAL A 334 8.13 9.28 -24.07
CA VAL A 334 9.54 8.89 -23.93
C VAL A 334 10.38 10.07 -23.46
N THR A 335 10.14 11.26 -23.99
CA THR A 335 10.84 12.48 -23.57
C THR A 335 10.60 12.79 -22.09
N SER A 336 9.33 12.84 -21.67
CA SER A 336 8.96 13.16 -20.29
C SER A 336 9.41 12.05 -19.31
N ALA A 337 9.13 10.79 -19.62
CA ALA A 337 9.44 9.64 -18.78
C ALA A 337 10.94 9.44 -18.60
N THR A 338 11.76 9.69 -19.64
CA THR A 338 13.22 9.61 -19.54
C THR A 338 13.76 10.66 -18.57
N GLU A 339 13.26 11.89 -18.61
CA GLU A 339 13.68 12.93 -17.67
C GLU A 339 13.25 12.62 -16.24
N GLN A 340 11.99 12.18 -16.04
CA GLN A 340 11.51 11.73 -14.73
C GLN A 340 12.35 10.57 -14.18
N TYR A 341 12.66 9.57 -15.02
CA TYR A 341 13.50 8.43 -14.64
C TYR A 341 14.91 8.86 -14.24
N ARG A 342 15.51 9.81 -14.96
CA ARG A 342 16.83 10.37 -14.61
C ARG A 342 16.82 11.02 -13.23
N VAL A 343 15.76 11.75 -12.91
CA VAL A 343 15.57 12.33 -11.56
C VAL A 343 15.44 11.23 -10.50
N LEU A 344 14.66 10.18 -10.77
CA LEU A 344 14.50 9.02 -9.89
C LEU A 344 15.84 8.32 -9.62
N GLU A 345 16.63 8.04 -10.65
CA GLU A 345 17.96 7.41 -10.50
C GLU A 345 18.89 8.26 -9.65
N LYS A 346 18.92 9.57 -9.90
CA LYS A 346 19.69 10.52 -9.10
C LYS A 346 19.25 10.47 -7.63
N GLN A 347 17.95 10.56 -7.35
CA GLN A 347 17.43 10.49 -5.98
C GLN A 347 17.74 9.15 -5.30
N HIS A 348 17.65 8.04 -6.03
CA HIS A 348 17.98 6.72 -5.51
C HIS A 348 19.47 6.57 -5.19
N SER A 349 20.36 7.12 -6.04
CA SER A 349 21.79 7.18 -5.77
C SER A 349 22.11 8.03 -4.54
N GLU A 350 21.52 9.23 -4.44
CA GLU A 350 21.66 10.10 -3.27
C GLU A 350 21.16 9.44 -1.99
N MET A 351 20.02 8.74 -2.05
CA MET A 351 19.48 7.96 -0.94
C MET A 351 20.49 6.91 -0.47
N LYS A 352 21.07 6.12 -1.39
CA LYS A 352 22.09 5.12 -1.06
C LYS A 352 23.32 5.74 -0.41
N ALA A 353 23.81 6.87 -0.94
CA ALA A 353 24.96 7.56 -0.37
C ALA A 353 24.68 8.07 1.05
N LYS A 354 23.51 8.69 1.27
CA LYS A 354 23.07 9.16 2.59
C LYS A 354 22.92 8.02 3.59
N PHE A 355 22.32 6.90 3.17
CA PHE A 355 22.19 5.73 4.02
C PHE A 355 23.56 5.14 4.35
N SER A 356 24.44 4.96 3.37
CA SER A 356 25.78 4.41 3.59
C SER A 356 26.60 5.27 4.55
N ALA A 357 26.53 6.60 4.44
CA ALA A 357 27.19 7.51 5.36
C ALA A 357 26.59 7.41 6.79
N CYS A 358 25.26 7.30 6.90
CA CYS A 358 24.58 7.10 8.17
C CYS A 358 24.99 5.77 8.82
N ALA A 359 24.92 4.66 8.08
CA ALA A 359 25.31 3.34 8.54
C ALA A 359 26.76 3.31 9.02
N ALA A 360 27.69 3.90 8.25
CA ALA A 360 29.08 4.04 8.67
C ALA A 360 29.24 4.86 9.96
N GLN A 361 28.51 5.97 10.11
CA GLN A 361 28.55 6.82 11.30
C GLN A 361 28.14 6.07 12.57
N PHE A 362 27.22 5.11 12.47
CA PHE A 362 26.73 4.32 13.61
C PHE A 362 27.27 2.88 13.61
N CYS A 363 28.29 2.58 12.80
CA CYS A 363 28.90 1.25 12.67
C CYS A 363 27.86 0.13 12.44
N PHE A 364 26.88 0.39 11.57
CA PHE A 364 25.84 -0.57 11.22
C PHE A 364 26.27 -1.37 9.99
N ASP A 365 26.43 -2.68 10.15
CA ASP A 365 27.07 -3.55 9.14
C ASP A 365 26.18 -3.86 7.92
N SER A 366 24.85 -3.80 8.08
CA SER A 366 23.93 -4.21 7.03
C SER A 366 23.72 -3.13 5.97
N LEU A 367 23.68 -3.58 4.71
CA LEU A 367 23.39 -2.75 3.54
C LEU A 367 21.89 -2.48 3.35
N ASN A 368 21.03 -3.06 4.20
CA ASN A 368 19.58 -2.95 4.12
C ASN A 368 19.07 -1.81 5.02
N PRO A 369 18.56 -0.71 4.44
CA PRO A 369 18.05 0.42 5.21
C PRO A 369 16.95 0.04 6.22
N GLU A 370 16.06 -0.85 5.82
CA GLU A 370 14.91 -1.29 6.60
C GLU A 370 15.31 -1.93 7.93
N GLU A 371 16.44 -2.63 8.00
CA GLU A 371 16.92 -3.26 9.24
C GLU A 371 17.34 -2.21 10.26
N MET A 372 18.14 -1.23 9.84
CA MET A 372 18.61 -0.14 10.70
C MET A 372 17.42 0.70 11.19
N PHE A 373 16.54 1.09 10.28
CA PHE A 373 15.40 1.94 10.64
C PHE A 373 14.35 1.20 11.45
N THR A 374 14.14 -0.09 11.22
CA THR A 374 13.30 -0.92 12.11
C THR A 374 13.88 -0.98 13.52
N CYS A 375 15.20 -1.17 13.64
CA CYS A 375 15.87 -1.17 14.94
C CYS A 375 15.65 0.15 15.71
N VAL A 376 15.84 1.29 15.05
CA VAL A 376 15.65 2.61 15.67
C VAL A 376 14.16 2.89 15.93
N ALA A 377 13.26 2.55 15.01
CA ALA A 377 11.81 2.72 15.17
C ALA A 377 11.30 1.97 16.41
N ARG A 378 11.74 0.72 16.61
CA ARG A 378 11.39 -0.09 17.78
C ARG A 378 11.85 0.57 19.08
N PHE A 379 13.09 1.08 19.11
CA PHE A 379 13.60 1.82 20.26
C PHE A 379 12.76 3.09 20.54
N LEU A 380 12.45 3.89 19.51
CA LEU A 380 11.67 5.12 19.67
C LEU A 380 10.25 4.84 20.19
N THR A 381 9.63 3.76 19.71
CA THR A 381 8.32 3.30 20.21
C THR A 381 8.43 2.89 21.68
N ALA A 382 9.39 2.04 22.03
CA ALA A 382 9.59 1.61 23.42
C ALA A 382 9.89 2.79 24.36
N LEU A 383 10.66 3.79 23.91
CA LEU A 383 10.96 5.00 24.68
C LEU A 383 9.68 5.80 24.98
N CYS A 384 8.80 5.92 23.99
CA CYS A 384 7.53 6.63 24.15
C CYS A 384 6.54 5.86 25.01
N ASP A 385 6.51 4.54 24.89
CA ASP A 385 5.69 3.69 25.75
C ASP A 385 6.13 3.82 27.22
N ALA A 386 7.44 3.78 27.48
CA ALA A 386 7.99 4.00 28.83
C ALA A 386 7.68 5.41 29.36
N GLN A 387 7.75 6.43 28.51
CA GLN A 387 7.35 7.80 28.88
C GLN A 387 5.87 7.90 29.23
N GLN A 388 5.01 7.29 28.42
CA GLN A 388 3.57 7.26 28.67
C GLN A 388 3.23 6.52 29.98
N GLN A 389 3.89 5.39 30.23
CA GLN A 389 3.72 4.61 31.47
C GLN A 389 4.12 5.43 32.71
N LEU A 390 5.26 6.13 32.67
CA LEU A 390 5.69 7.00 33.76
C LEU A 390 4.74 8.17 33.99
N TRP A 391 4.25 8.79 32.92
CA TRP A 391 3.30 9.89 33.00
C TRP A 391 1.99 9.42 33.68
N THR A 392 1.43 8.29 33.24
CA THR A 392 0.22 7.72 33.85
C THR A 392 0.43 7.36 35.32
N GLU A 393 1.57 6.78 35.70
CA GLU A 393 1.88 6.48 37.09
C GLU A 393 1.97 7.75 37.95
N ASN A 394 2.62 8.80 37.45
CA ASN A 394 2.76 10.07 38.17
C ASN A 394 1.40 10.75 38.37
N GLU A 395 0.54 10.73 37.36
CA GLU A 395 -0.83 11.26 37.44
C GLU A 395 -1.66 10.50 38.47
N GLN A 396 -1.61 9.16 38.48
CA GLN A 396 -2.28 8.34 39.49
C GLN A 396 -1.79 8.63 40.91
N LYS A 397 -0.46 8.75 41.10
CA LYS A 397 0.11 9.11 42.41
C LYS A 397 -0.38 10.48 42.88
N GLU A 398 -0.47 11.44 41.98
CA GLU A 398 -0.95 12.78 42.31
C GLU A 398 -2.45 12.77 42.68
N GLN A 399 -3.27 11.98 41.97
CA GLN A 399 -4.68 11.78 42.33
C GLN A 399 -4.84 11.14 43.71
N VAL A 400 -4.08 10.08 44.01
CA VAL A 400 -4.11 9.42 45.32
C VAL A 400 -3.67 10.39 46.43
N LYS A 401 -2.61 11.19 46.21
CA LYS A 401 -2.19 12.24 47.15
C LYS A 401 -3.30 13.25 47.41
N ARG A 402 -3.95 13.76 46.34
CA ARG A 402 -5.06 14.72 46.45
C ARG A 402 -6.25 14.13 47.22
N GLN A 403 -6.63 12.88 46.94
CA GLN A 403 -7.69 12.18 47.67
C GLN A 403 -7.32 11.99 49.15
N THR A 404 -6.08 11.63 49.44
CA THR A 404 -5.60 11.44 50.82
C THR A 404 -5.61 12.76 51.60
N ILE A 405 -5.13 13.85 50.99
CA ILE A 405 -5.16 15.19 51.58
C ILE A 405 -6.61 15.61 51.85
N ALA A 406 -7.51 15.45 50.87
CA ALA A 406 -8.92 15.76 51.04
C ALA A 406 -9.58 14.96 52.17
N ARG A 407 -9.36 13.64 52.22
CA ARG A 407 -9.86 12.76 53.30
C ARG A 407 -9.35 13.22 54.67
N SER A 408 -8.05 13.54 54.78
CA SER A 408 -7.47 14.03 56.03
C SER A 408 -8.05 15.38 56.46
N TYR A 409 -8.31 16.27 55.51
CA TYR A 409 -8.91 17.59 55.75
C TYR A 409 -10.35 17.46 56.27
N PHE A 410 -11.19 16.65 55.60
CA PHE A 410 -12.57 16.40 56.04
C PHE A 410 -12.62 15.68 57.39
N ALA A 411 -11.72 14.73 57.65
CA ALA A 411 -11.62 14.07 58.95
C ALA A 411 -11.31 15.06 60.08
N LYS A 412 -10.34 15.96 59.88
CA LYS A 412 -9.99 17.02 60.84
C LYS A 412 -11.17 18.00 61.06
N LYS A 413 -11.85 18.43 59.99
CA LYS A 413 -13.02 19.32 60.08
C LYS A 413 -14.16 18.67 60.86
N ASN A 414 -14.47 17.40 60.59
CA ASN A 414 -15.51 16.65 61.30
C ASN A 414 -15.16 16.46 62.78
N LEU A 415 -13.90 16.16 63.10
CA LEU A 415 -13.45 16.06 64.49
C LEU A 415 -13.55 17.41 65.23
N SER A 416 -13.12 18.49 64.59
CA SER A 416 -13.25 19.85 65.14
C SER A 416 -14.71 20.25 65.36
N GLN A 417 -15.62 19.91 64.44
CA GLN A 417 -17.06 20.15 64.62
C GLN A 417 -17.64 19.30 65.75
N LYS A 418 -17.21 18.04 65.90
CA LYS A 418 -17.64 17.17 67.01
C LYS A 418 -17.19 17.70 68.36
N LEU A 419 -15.94 18.18 68.46
CA LEU A 419 -15.41 18.84 69.66
C LEU A 419 -16.15 20.15 69.97
N ALA A 420 -16.43 20.98 68.95
CA ALA A 420 -17.20 22.21 69.14
C ALA A 420 -18.63 21.94 69.63
N LYS A 421 -19.30 20.89 69.10
CA LYS A 421 -20.62 20.44 69.58
C LYS A 421 -20.59 19.92 71.01
N LEU A 422 -19.52 19.22 71.42
CA LEU A 422 -19.34 18.77 72.80
C LEU A 422 -19.17 19.96 73.76
N CYS A 423 -18.35 20.96 73.39
CA CYS A 423 -18.21 22.19 74.17
C CYS A 423 -19.52 22.97 74.28
N THR A 424 -20.29 23.12 73.19
CA THR A 424 -21.58 23.83 73.24
C THR A 424 -22.67 23.03 73.97
N SER A 425 -22.63 21.69 73.94
CA SER A 425 -23.54 20.85 74.74
C SER A 425 -23.26 20.90 76.24
N ALA A 426 -22.02 21.16 76.66
CA ALA A 426 -21.67 21.42 78.04
C ALA A 426 -22.21 22.77 78.53
N THR A 427 -22.29 23.78 77.64
CA THR A 427 -22.89 25.09 77.92
C THR A 427 -24.42 25.09 77.82
N ARG A 428 -25.02 24.27 76.95
CA ARG A 428 -26.48 24.20 76.72
C ARG A 428 -27.28 23.40 77.73
N ARG A 429 -26.64 22.71 78.70
CA ARG A 429 -27.36 22.07 79.82
C ARG A 429 -28.11 23.04 80.74
N ARG A 430 -28.10 24.35 80.47
CA ARG A 430 -28.89 25.37 81.19
C ARG A 430 -30.05 26.00 80.41
N GLU A 431 -30.26 25.72 79.12
CA GLU A 431 -31.28 26.43 78.30
C GLU A 431 -31.98 25.55 77.25
N ASN A 432 -32.22 24.27 77.56
CA ASN A 432 -32.99 23.39 76.67
C ASN A 432 -34.48 23.47 76.98
N GLU A 433 -35.23 24.21 76.15
CA GLU A 433 -36.59 23.80 75.75
C GLU A 433 -37.15 24.59 74.55
N ARG A 434 -36.59 25.74 74.15
CA ARG A 434 -37.12 26.57 73.04
C ARG A 434 -36.41 26.41 71.68
N ASP A 435 -35.27 25.73 71.63
CA ASP A 435 -34.40 25.66 70.43
C ASP A 435 -34.71 24.47 69.50
N PHE A 436 -35.51 23.48 69.93
CA PHE A 436 -35.71 22.24 69.18
C PHE A 436 -36.62 22.44 67.95
N ASP A 437 -37.70 23.22 68.09
CA ASP A 437 -38.65 23.46 67.00
C ASP A 437 -38.09 24.39 65.91
N GLN A 438 -37.19 25.32 66.26
CA GLN A 438 -36.48 26.14 65.28
C GLN A 438 -35.49 25.33 64.45
N ILE A 439 -34.85 24.31 65.05
CA ILE A 439 -33.90 23.42 64.36
C ILE A 439 -34.65 22.47 63.41
N ILE A 440 -35.83 21.97 63.80
CA ILE A 440 -36.68 21.13 62.94
C ILE A 440 -37.14 21.90 61.69
N ASN A 441 -37.60 23.14 61.86
CA ASN A 441 -38.05 24.00 60.75
C ASN A 441 -36.91 24.35 59.78
N ALA A 442 -35.69 24.59 60.28
CA ALA A 442 -34.51 24.85 59.45
C ALA A 442 -33.98 23.60 58.72
N LEU A 443 -34.21 22.40 59.28
CA LEU A 443 -33.88 21.13 58.62
C LEU A 443 -34.87 20.82 57.48
N GLN A 444 -36.15 21.15 57.66
CA GLN A 444 -37.20 20.99 56.64
C GLN A 444 -37.11 22.02 55.50
N SER A 445 -36.63 23.25 55.76
CA SER A 445 -36.50 24.29 54.73
C SER A 445 -35.25 24.14 53.83
N GLY A 446 -34.31 23.26 54.20
CA GLY A 446 -33.06 23.04 53.45
C GLY A 446 -32.07 24.21 53.50
N ASP A 447 -32.28 25.21 54.35
CA ASP A 447 -31.43 26.40 54.45
C ASP A 447 -30.07 26.13 55.09
N LEU A 448 -29.92 25.04 55.86
CA LEU A 448 -28.68 24.65 56.55
C LEU A 448 -27.48 24.36 55.62
N PHE A 449 -27.72 24.13 54.33
CA PHE A 449 -26.66 23.74 53.38
C PHE A 449 -26.35 24.81 52.30
N LYS A 450 -27.08 25.94 52.26
CA LYS A 450 -26.91 26.95 51.21
C LYS A 450 -25.56 27.67 51.27
N ASP A 451 -25.05 27.93 52.47
CA ASP A 451 -23.76 28.62 52.65
C ASP A 451 -22.53 27.74 52.40
N ASP A 452 -22.62 26.43 52.66
CA ASP A 452 -21.53 25.50 52.36
C ASP A 452 -21.47 25.16 50.86
N LEU A 453 -22.61 25.15 50.16
CA LEU A 453 -22.68 24.97 48.71
C LEU A 453 -22.20 26.21 47.93
N SER A 454 -22.47 27.42 48.43
CA SER A 454 -22.00 28.67 47.81
C SER A 454 -20.48 28.84 47.95
N ARG A 455 -19.89 28.43 49.09
CA ARG A 455 -18.44 28.39 49.32
C ARG A 455 -17.72 27.34 48.47
N LEU A 456 -18.35 26.20 48.21
CA LEU A 456 -17.80 25.20 47.29
C LEU A 456 -17.74 25.74 45.86
N ARG A 457 -18.78 26.47 45.42
CA ARG A 457 -18.89 27.04 44.07
C ARG A 457 -17.87 28.16 43.78
N THR A 458 -17.45 28.90 44.80
CA THR A 458 -16.40 29.94 44.66
C THR A 458 -14.99 29.38 44.67
N SER A 459 -14.76 28.23 45.34
CA SER A 459 -13.43 27.59 45.42
C SER A 459 -12.95 26.96 44.10
N PHE A 460 -13.86 26.67 43.15
CA PHE A 460 -13.52 26.15 41.82
C PHE A 460 -13.37 27.21 40.72
N ARG A 461 -13.50 28.51 41.05
CA ARG A 461 -13.22 29.59 40.08
C ARG A 461 -11.73 29.90 40.07
N VAL A 462 -11.01 29.26 39.14
CA VAL A 462 -9.60 29.57 38.82
C VAL A 462 -9.46 31.08 38.52
N GLN A 463 -8.54 31.74 39.23
CA GLN A 463 -8.10 33.09 38.89
C GLN A 463 -7.51 33.10 37.48
N LYS A 464 -8.28 33.62 36.51
CA LYS A 464 -7.76 33.98 35.19
C LYS A 464 -6.77 35.14 35.41
N LYS A 465 -5.47 34.83 35.46
CA LYS A 465 -4.42 35.84 35.59
C LYS A 465 -4.48 36.74 34.34
N ASN A 466 -4.84 38.00 34.55
CA ASN A 466 -4.74 39.07 33.56
C ASN A 466 -3.27 39.19 33.10
N ARG A 467 -2.98 38.82 31.86
CA ARG A 467 -1.87 39.39 31.10
C ARG A 467 -2.42 40.59 30.34
N ALA A 468 -2.16 41.78 30.87
CA ALA A 468 -2.26 43.02 30.11
C ALA A 468 -1.00 43.18 29.23
N LYS A 469 -1.25 43.62 28.00
CA LYS A 469 -0.32 44.15 26.98
C LYS A 469 0.37 45.45 27.48
N PRO A 470 1.45 45.97 26.85
CA PRO A 470 1.69 46.12 25.40
C PRO A 470 2.40 44.94 24.74
#